data_AF-A0A919D8G1-F1
#
_entry.id   AF-A0A919D8G1-F1
#
_cell.length_a   1.000
_cell.length_b   1.000
_cell.length_c   1.000
_cell.angle_alpha   90.00
_cell.angle_beta   90.00
_cell.angle_gamma   90.00
#
_symmetry.space_group_name_H-M   'P 1'
#
loop_
_entity.id
_entity.type
_entity.pdbx_description
1 polymer ?
#
loop_
_entity_poly.entity_id
_entity_poly.type
_entity_poly.pdbx_seq_one_letter_code
_entity_poly.pdbx_strand_id
1 'polypeptide(L)'
;MSGERRTFRYSDGERIPGLRRPVFAHHAGVHHLTELTVYADGLVDCCGLSTVAEFAERVGYGQVAARIPEGARGTAPGLATWRFTSAHTFLTPERLLAEVRADVERLNGPPGHTGPPAHPAVLVDEFSLAELHNDHPTPVTLDEVCHPCAAEAFRALDSPPGPARARPAVMARVLRAKFAQHPAAARTLLATGDATIRYHDPASTYWGEGTRAGRNWMGRLLELVRAELSVTD
;
A
#
# COMPACT_ATOMS: atom_id res chain seq x y z
N MET A 1 -6.15 -17.74 1.34
CA MET A 1 -6.72 -16.64 2.13
C MET A 1 -5.59 -15.98 2.89
N SER A 2 -4.93 -14.96 2.34
CA SER A 2 -3.79 -14.35 3.02
C SER A 2 -4.29 -13.31 4.02
N GLY A 3 -4.24 -13.67 5.31
CA GLY A 3 -4.40 -12.74 6.43
C GLY A 3 -3.13 -11.94 6.75
N GLU A 4 -2.13 -11.99 5.86
CA GLU A 4 -0.86 -11.29 6.00
C GLU A 4 -1.05 -9.79 5.81
N ARG A 5 -0.60 -9.02 6.79
CA ARG A 5 -0.64 -7.55 6.75
C ARG A 5 0.77 -7.03 6.58
N ARG A 6 0.98 -6.09 5.66
CA ARG A 6 2.27 -5.40 5.51
C ARG A 6 2.53 -4.53 6.73
N THR A 7 3.78 -4.48 7.15
CA THR A 7 4.29 -3.64 8.24
C THR A 7 5.73 -3.25 7.95
N PHE A 8 6.39 -2.54 8.87
CA PHE A 8 7.79 -2.18 8.80
C PHE A 8 8.35 -1.89 10.19
N ARG A 9 9.69 -1.92 10.31
CA ARG A 9 10.43 -1.37 11.45
C ARG A 9 11.44 -0.34 10.98
N TYR A 10 11.92 0.51 11.88
CA TYR A 10 13.07 1.36 11.63
C TYR A 10 14.31 0.78 12.33
N SER A 11 15.45 0.79 11.66
CA SER A 11 16.76 0.42 12.20
C SER A 11 17.80 1.32 11.57
N ASP A 12 18.61 2.01 12.37
CA ASP A 12 19.69 2.88 11.88
C ASP A 12 19.26 3.91 10.80
N GLY A 13 18.03 4.41 10.92
CA GLY A 13 17.43 5.35 9.96
C GLY A 13 16.84 4.71 8.70
N GLU A 14 17.03 3.41 8.50
CA GLU A 14 16.46 2.65 7.39
C GLU A 14 15.08 2.07 7.76
N ARG A 15 14.14 2.11 6.80
CA ARG A 15 12.83 1.48 6.92
C ARG A 15 12.90 0.06 6.37
N ILE A 16 12.78 -0.92 7.25
CA ILE A 16 12.88 -2.34 6.93
C ILE A 16 11.46 -2.91 6.75
N PRO A 17 11.10 -3.40 5.55
CA PRO A 17 9.79 -3.99 5.30
C PRO A 17 9.54 -5.24 6.15
N GLY A 18 8.27 -5.49 6.47
CA GLY A 18 7.88 -6.71 7.17
C GLY A 18 6.47 -7.19 6.83
N LEU A 19 6.21 -8.44 7.22
CA LEU A 19 4.94 -9.12 7.08
C LEU A 19 4.48 -9.59 8.44
N ARG A 20 3.20 -9.38 8.74
CA ARG A 20 2.59 -9.71 10.02
C ARG A 20 1.47 -10.73 9.83
N ARG A 21 1.42 -11.73 10.70
CA ARG A 21 0.36 -12.75 10.76
C ARG A 21 0.03 -13.14 12.20
N PRO A 22 -1.20 -13.56 12.50
CA PRO A 22 -1.54 -14.09 13.83
C PRO A 22 -0.88 -15.46 14.05
N VAL A 23 -0.40 -15.70 15.27
CA VAL A 23 0.10 -17.00 15.74
C VAL A 23 -0.32 -17.22 17.20
N PHE A 24 -0.20 -18.46 17.67
CA PHE A 24 -0.29 -18.78 19.09
C PHE A 24 1.10 -18.98 19.66
N ALA A 25 1.54 -18.13 20.58
CA ALA A 25 2.72 -18.37 21.39
C ALA A 25 2.33 -19.17 22.64
N HIS A 26 3.08 -20.23 22.94
CA HIS A 26 2.84 -21.05 24.12
C HIS A 26 3.86 -20.72 25.21
N HIS A 27 3.36 -20.26 26.34
CA HIS A 27 4.16 -19.96 27.53
C HIS A 27 3.38 -20.32 28.78
N ALA A 28 4.06 -20.94 29.75
CA ALA A 28 3.49 -21.31 31.06
C ALA A 28 2.15 -22.08 30.98
N GLY A 29 1.98 -22.97 29.99
CA GLY A 29 0.76 -23.77 29.82
C GLY A 29 -0.42 -23.03 29.17
N VAL A 30 -0.20 -21.81 28.66
CA VAL A 30 -1.22 -20.97 28.03
C VAL A 30 -0.83 -20.63 26.59
N HIS A 31 -1.81 -20.65 25.69
CA HIS A 31 -1.66 -20.28 24.29
C HIS A 31 -2.12 -18.83 24.09
N HIS A 32 -1.16 -17.92 23.90
CA HIS A 32 -1.39 -16.51 23.67
C HIS A 32 -1.57 -16.25 22.18
N LEU A 33 -2.76 -15.79 21.77
CA LEU A 33 -2.94 -15.21 20.44
C LEU A 33 -2.12 -13.93 20.38
N THR A 34 -1.11 -13.94 19.53
CA THR A 34 -0.19 -12.84 19.32
C THR A 34 0.10 -12.69 17.84
N GLU A 35 0.99 -11.77 17.51
CA GLU A 35 1.42 -11.52 16.15
C GLU A 35 2.87 -12.00 15.97
N LEU A 36 3.09 -12.70 14.87
CA LEU A 36 4.40 -12.97 14.32
C LEU A 36 4.67 -11.92 13.24
N THR A 37 5.76 -11.19 13.37
CA THR A 37 6.24 -10.28 12.35
C THR A 37 7.59 -10.77 11.81
N VAL A 38 7.71 -10.88 10.49
CA VAL A 38 8.95 -11.24 9.79
C VAL A 38 9.45 -10.02 9.02
N TYR A 39 10.75 -9.73 9.11
CA TYR A 39 11.37 -8.56 8.49
C TYR A 39 12.36 -8.95 7.39
N ALA A 40 12.58 -8.04 6.43
CA ALA A 40 13.47 -8.25 5.29
C ALA A 40 14.91 -8.56 5.73
N ASP A 41 15.40 -7.90 6.77
CA ASP A 41 16.73 -8.11 7.35
C ASP A 41 16.95 -9.48 8.03
N GLY A 42 15.96 -10.38 8.00
CA GLY A 42 16.05 -11.69 8.62
C GLY A 42 15.78 -11.69 10.12
N LEU A 43 15.19 -10.62 10.65
CA LEU A 43 14.68 -10.60 12.02
C LEU A 43 13.21 -10.99 12.08
N VAL A 44 12.82 -11.52 13.24
CA VAL A 44 11.46 -11.96 13.56
C VAL A 44 11.07 -11.45 14.94
N ASP A 45 9.89 -10.86 15.06
CA ASP A 45 9.28 -10.51 16.33
C ASP A 45 8.07 -11.42 16.61
N CYS A 46 8.18 -12.20 17.68
CA CYS A 46 7.10 -12.99 18.22
C CYS A 46 7.26 -13.00 19.74
N CYS A 47 6.80 -11.92 20.38
CA CYS A 47 7.05 -11.62 21.80
C CYS A 47 8.51 -11.26 22.09
N GLY A 48 9.15 -10.53 21.18
CA GLY A 48 10.55 -10.11 21.27
C GLY A 48 11.26 -10.29 19.93
N LEU A 49 12.05 -9.28 19.56
CA LEU A 49 12.86 -9.29 18.34
C LEU A 49 14.02 -10.28 18.48
N SER A 50 14.16 -11.16 17.48
CA SER A 50 15.16 -12.23 17.46
C SER A 50 15.53 -12.58 16.02
N THR A 51 16.62 -13.31 15.82
CA THR A 51 17.00 -13.87 14.51
C THR A 51 16.11 -15.05 14.13
N VAL A 52 16.05 -15.39 12.83
CA VAL A 52 15.35 -16.63 12.38
C VAL A 52 15.91 -17.89 13.05
N ALA A 53 17.20 -17.93 13.37
CA ALA A 53 17.82 -19.07 14.05
C ALA A 53 17.31 -19.23 15.48
N GLU A 54 17.34 -18.16 16.29
CA GLU A 54 16.79 -18.16 17.66
C GLU A 54 15.28 -18.45 17.66
N PHE A 55 14.55 -17.90 16.69
CA PHE A 55 13.14 -18.22 16.51
C PHE A 55 12.92 -19.71 16.21
N ALA A 56 13.78 -20.33 15.40
CA ALA A 56 13.72 -21.76 15.10
C ALA A 56 13.92 -22.64 16.35
N GLU A 57 14.83 -22.25 17.25
CA GLU A 57 14.99 -22.93 18.54
C GLU A 57 13.71 -22.85 19.38
N ARG A 58 13.11 -21.66 19.48
CA ARG A 58 11.84 -21.46 20.21
C ARG A 58 10.69 -22.28 19.64
N VAL A 59 10.60 -22.38 18.32
CA VAL A 59 9.65 -23.26 17.63
C VAL A 59 9.91 -24.73 17.98
N GLY A 60 11.18 -25.16 18.00
CA GLY A 60 11.57 -26.51 18.40
C GLY A 60 11.21 -26.86 19.86
N TYR A 61 11.30 -25.88 20.77
CA TYR A 61 10.84 -26.03 22.16
C TYR A 61 9.30 -25.96 22.31
N GLY A 62 8.56 -25.79 21.22
CA GLY A 62 7.09 -25.71 21.25
C GLY A 62 6.55 -24.40 21.83
N GLN A 63 7.36 -23.33 21.83
CA GLN A 63 6.93 -22.01 22.30
C GLN A 63 6.09 -21.24 21.26
N VAL A 64 6.05 -21.72 20.02
CA VAL A 64 5.10 -21.27 19.00
C VAL A 64 4.27 -22.48 18.61
N ALA A 65 2.98 -22.40 18.87
CA ALA A 65 2.09 -23.55 18.84
C ALA A 65 1.79 -23.97 17.40
N ALA A 66 2.46 -25.04 16.97
CA ALA A 66 2.09 -25.79 15.78
C ALA A 66 0.98 -26.83 16.06
N ARG A 67 0.63 -27.06 17.33
CA ARG A 67 -0.47 -27.92 17.77
C ARG A 67 -1.13 -27.31 19.00
N ILE A 68 -2.45 -27.50 19.11
CA ILE A 68 -3.24 -27.01 20.23
C ILE A 68 -4.06 -28.19 20.77
N PRO A 69 -3.73 -28.73 21.96
CA PRO A 69 -4.46 -29.86 22.54
C PRO A 69 -5.93 -29.52 22.86
N GLU A 70 -6.79 -30.54 22.86
CA GLU A 70 -8.17 -30.42 23.34
C GLU A 70 -8.18 -29.89 24.78
N GLY A 71 -9.04 -28.89 25.05
CA GLY A 71 -9.16 -28.28 26.37
C GLY A 71 -8.01 -27.34 26.74
N ALA A 72 -7.00 -27.14 25.88
CA ALA A 72 -5.92 -26.19 26.12
C ALA A 72 -6.46 -24.77 26.36
N ARG A 73 -5.76 -23.99 27.19
CA ARG A 73 -6.17 -22.62 27.51
C ARG A 73 -5.65 -21.65 26.44
N GLY A 74 -6.55 -20.85 25.88
CA GLY A 74 -6.25 -19.74 24.98
C GLY A 74 -6.45 -18.39 25.65
N THR A 75 -5.67 -17.40 25.26
CA THR A 75 -5.86 -16.00 25.66
C THR A 75 -5.50 -15.04 24.53
N ALA A 76 -6.27 -13.97 24.43
CA ALA A 76 -5.94 -12.76 23.69
C ALA A 76 -5.86 -11.63 24.74
N PRO A 77 -4.66 -11.18 25.13
CA PRO A 77 -4.50 -10.20 26.19
C PRO A 77 -5.35 -8.95 25.98
N GLY A 78 -6.04 -8.50 27.03
CA GLY A 78 -6.94 -7.34 26.97
C GLY A 78 -8.26 -7.59 26.23
N LEU A 79 -8.49 -8.80 25.71
CA LEU A 79 -9.67 -9.13 24.92
C LEU A 79 -10.46 -10.32 25.49
N ALA A 80 -9.85 -11.50 25.63
CA ALA A 80 -10.57 -12.71 26.05
C ALA A 80 -9.66 -13.84 26.56
N THR A 81 -10.25 -14.79 27.30
CA THR A 81 -9.67 -16.11 27.56
C THR A 81 -10.70 -17.19 27.24
N TRP A 82 -10.24 -18.36 26.80
CA TRP A 82 -11.11 -19.47 26.42
C TRP A 82 -10.40 -20.81 26.59
N ARG A 83 -11.14 -21.90 26.33
CA ARG A 83 -10.58 -23.23 26.11
C ARG A 83 -10.85 -23.67 24.69
N PHE A 84 -9.87 -24.30 24.07
CA PHE A 84 -10.01 -24.83 22.73
C PHE A 84 -10.85 -26.10 22.74
N THR A 85 -11.77 -26.18 21.78
CA THR A 85 -12.52 -27.39 21.46
C THR A 85 -12.34 -27.70 19.97
N SER A 86 -11.93 -28.92 19.65
CA SER A 86 -11.71 -29.41 18.29
C SER A 86 -10.81 -28.49 17.45
N ALA A 87 -9.74 -27.96 18.05
CA ALA A 87 -8.82 -27.06 17.36
C ALA A 87 -7.92 -27.82 16.37
N HIS A 88 -7.88 -27.33 15.13
CA HIS A 88 -7.04 -27.88 14.07
C HIS A 88 -6.07 -26.81 13.58
N THR A 89 -4.78 -27.14 13.57
CA THR A 89 -3.71 -26.28 13.06
C THR A 89 -3.24 -26.79 11.71
N PHE A 90 -3.23 -25.93 10.69
CA PHE A 90 -2.70 -26.26 9.36
C PHE A 90 -1.18 -26.04 9.25
N LEU A 91 -0.53 -25.65 10.35
CA LEU A 91 0.90 -25.35 10.46
C LEU A 91 1.62 -26.47 11.23
N THR A 92 2.73 -26.97 10.67
CA THR A 92 3.73 -27.74 11.42
C THR A 92 4.91 -26.83 11.78
N PRO A 93 5.76 -27.19 12.77
CA PRO A 93 6.97 -26.43 13.07
C PRO A 93 7.85 -26.19 11.83
N GLU A 94 8.06 -27.24 11.02
CA GLU A 94 8.89 -27.21 9.82
C GLU A 94 8.28 -26.31 8.76
N ARG A 95 6.96 -26.42 8.55
CA ARG A 95 6.23 -25.56 7.61
C ARG A 95 6.27 -24.10 8.04
N LEU A 96 6.07 -23.80 9.32
CA LEU A 96 6.16 -22.43 9.83
C LEU A 96 7.55 -21.84 9.55
N LEU A 97 8.61 -22.59 9.82
CA LEU A 97 9.98 -22.14 9.56
C LEU A 97 10.29 -21.99 8.07
N ALA A 98 9.77 -22.88 7.23
CA ALA A 98 9.87 -22.75 5.78
C ALA A 98 9.14 -21.48 5.29
N GLU A 99 7.94 -21.21 5.81
CA GLU A 99 7.18 -20.00 5.48
C GLU A 99 7.88 -18.72 5.98
N VAL A 100 8.50 -18.73 7.16
CA VAL A 100 9.28 -17.58 7.66
C VAL A 100 10.49 -17.30 6.76
N ARG A 101 11.22 -18.34 6.35
CA ARG A 101 12.36 -18.16 5.42
C ARG A 101 11.90 -17.67 4.06
N ALA A 102 10.83 -18.26 3.52
CA ALA A 102 10.21 -17.82 2.28
C ALA A 102 9.71 -16.37 2.37
N ASP A 103 9.26 -15.92 3.54
CA ASP A 103 8.88 -14.52 3.76
C ASP A 103 10.08 -13.58 3.76
N VAL A 104 11.18 -13.95 4.41
CA VAL A 104 12.44 -13.19 4.35
C VAL A 104 12.92 -13.11 2.90
N GLU A 105 12.92 -14.24 2.17
CA GLU A 105 13.26 -14.28 0.74
C GLU A 105 12.28 -13.48 -0.12
N ARG A 106 10.98 -13.48 0.20
CA ARG A 106 9.96 -12.68 -0.50
C ARG A 106 10.13 -11.19 -0.26
N LEU A 107 10.57 -10.81 0.93
CA LEU A 107 10.85 -9.43 1.33
C LEU A 107 12.19 -8.92 0.76
N ASN A 108 13.19 -9.81 0.63
CA ASN A 108 14.50 -9.53 0.04
C ASN A 108 14.57 -9.75 -1.47
N GLY A 109 13.64 -10.53 -2.01
CA GLY A 109 13.57 -10.81 -3.44
C GLY A 109 13.41 -9.50 -4.20
N PRO A 110 13.93 -9.42 -5.45
CA PRO A 110 13.64 -8.27 -6.31
C PRO A 110 12.13 -8.08 -6.32
N PRO A 111 11.61 -6.85 -6.06
CA PRO A 111 10.22 -6.62 -5.67
C PRO A 111 9.23 -7.49 -6.47
N GLY A 112 8.81 -8.58 -5.84
CA GLY A 112 8.05 -9.66 -6.45
C GLY A 112 6.66 -9.17 -6.80
N HIS A 113 6.46 -8.95 -8.09
CA HIS A 113 5.26 -8.52 -8.75
C HIS A 113 4.06 -9.44 -8.49
N THR A 114 3.01 -8.90 -7.89
CA THR A 114 1.63 -9.20 -8.33
C THR A 114 1.08 -7.92 -8.97
N GLY A 115 1.45 -7.70 -10.23
CA GLY A 115 1.19 -6.51 -11.03
C GLY A 115 2.42 -6.20 -11.90
N PRO A 116 2.30 -5.56 -13.08
CA PRO A 116 3.46 -5.06 -13.83
C PRO A 116 4.33 -4.19 -12.91
N PRO A 117 5.61 -3.94 -13.24
CA PRO A 117 6.56 -3.32 -12.32
C PRO A 117 5.97 -2.16 -11.54
N ALA A 118 6.17 -2.20 -10.22
CA ALA A 118 6.04 -1.01 -9.40
C ALA A 118 7.17 -0.07 -9.84
N HIS A 119 6.94 0.59 -10.96
CA HIS A 119 7.59 1.82 -11.29
C HIS A 119 7.50 2.71 -10.04
N PRO A 120 8.60 3.41 -9.67
CA PRO A 120 8.67 4.14 -8.41
C PRO A 120 7.39 4.92 -8.16
N ALA A 121 6.64 4.67 -7.08
CA ALA A 121 5.39 5.39 -6.90
C ALA A 121 5.69 6.81 -6.40
N VAL A 122 5.17 7.83 -7.07
CA VAL A 122 5.29 9.23 -6.63
C VAL A 122 3.95 9.70 -6.06
N LEU A 123 4.01 10.49 -4.99
CA LEU A 123 2.84 11.08 -4.34
C LEU A 123 2.55 12.45 -4.95
N VAL A 124 1.30 12.68 -5.31
CA VAL A 124 0.79 14.00 -5.72
C VAL A 124 -0.24 14.45 -4.69
N ASP A 125 0.06 15.55 -4.02
CA ASP A 125 -0.82 16.26 -3.09
C ASP A 125 -0.49 17.77 -3.10
N GLU A 126 -1.08 18.55 -2.20
CA GLU A 126 -0.86 20.00 -2.12
C GLU A 126 0.57 20.39 -1.69
N PHE A 127 1.36 19.47 -1.15
CA PHE A 127 2.74 19.67 -0.70
C PHE A 127 3.77 18.95 -1.58
N SER A 128 3.39 17.82 -2.18
CA SER A 128 4.25 16.93 -2.96
C SER A 128 3.86 17.00 -4.43
N LEU A 129 4.79 17.45 -5.29
CA LEU A 129 4.52 17.67 -6.72
C LEU A 129 3.25 18.51 -6.94
N ALA A 130 3.12 19.59 -6.15
CA ALA A 130 1.91 20.40 -6.08
C ALA A 130 1.45 20.89 -7.46
N GLU A 131 2.37 21.19 -8.38
CA GLU A 131 2.05 21.59 -9.75
C GLU A 131 1.27 20.54 -10.55
N LEU A 132 1.30 19.27 -10.15
CA LEU A 132 0.51 18.20 -10.76
C LEU A 132 -0.90 18.11 -10.16
N HIS A 133 -1.12 18.65 -8.96
CA HIS A 133 -2.41 18.70 -8.29
C HIS A 133 -3.42 19.57 -9.09
N ASN A 134 -4.70 19.18 -9.09
CA ASN A 134 -5.74 19.86 -9.87
C ASN A 134 -6.12 21.24 -9.32
N ASP A 135 -6.00 21.43 -8.01
CA ASP A 135 -6.25 22.71 -7.32
C ASP A 135 -5.04 23.66 -7.34
N HIS A 136 -3.88 23.21 -7.82
CA HIS A 136 -2.73 24.10 -7.95
C HIS A 136 -3.04 25.23 -8.95
N PRO A 137 -2.70 26.49 -8.63
CA PRO A 137 -3.09 27.68 -9.39
C PRO A 137 -2.32 27.81 -10.71
N THR A 138 -2.60 26.89 -11.62
CA THR A 138 -2.12 26.85 -13.00
C THR A 138 -3.29 27.18 -13.91
N PRO A 139 -3.40 28.43 -14.42
CA PRO A 139 -4.55 28.84 -15.22
C PRO A 139 -4.72 27.98 -16.47
N VAL A 140 -5.92 27.48 -16.74
CA VAL A 140 -6.22 26.62 -17.90
C VAL A 140 -7.24 27.30 -18.79
N THR A 141 -6.87 27.57 -20.03
CA THR A 141 -7.79 28.11 -21.04
C THR A 141 -8.42 26.97 -21.86
N LEU A 142 -9.75 26.90 -21.89
CA LEU A 142 -10.54 25.97 -22.70
C LEU A 142 -11.66 26.74 -23.39
N ASP A 143 -11.84 26.54 -24.69
CA ASP A 143 -12.90 27.21 -25.48
C ASP A 143 -12.92 28.73 -25.23
N GLU A 144 -11.74 29.37 -25.24
CA GLU A 144 -11.52 30.80 -24.98
C GLU A 144 -11.78 31.28 -23.54
N VAL A 145 -12.19 30.39 -22.63
CA VAL A 145 -12.41 30.71 -21.21
C VAL A 145 -11.19 30.29 -20.38
N CYS A 146 -10.61 31.25 -19.66
CA CYS A 146 -9.51 31.00 -18.73
C CYS A 146 -10.04 30.70 -17.32
N HIS A 147 -9.67 29.53 -16.78
CA HIS A 147 -10.01 29.10 -15.43
C HIS A 147 -8.77 29.16 -14.53
N PRO A 148 -8.91 29.49 -13.22
CA PRO A 148 -7.75 29.61 -12.32
C PRO A 148 -6.93 28.32 -12.13
N CYS A 149 -7.58 27.16 -12.21
CA CYS A 149 -6.95 25.86 -12.07
C CYS A 149 -7.76 24.77 -12.81
N ALA A 150 -7.21 23.56 -12.89
CA ALA A 150 -7.87 22.43 -13.54
C ALA A 150 -9.17 22.03 -12.83
N ALA A 151 -9.23 22.14 -11.49
CA ALA A 151 -10.44 21.82 -10.75
C ALA A 151 -11.61 22.75 -11.12
N GLU A 152 -11.36 24.05 -11.30
CA GLU A 152 -12.39 25.01 -11.73
C GLU A 152 -12.83 24.80 -13.18
N ALA A 153 -11.87 24.54 -14.08
CA ALA A 153 -12.19 24.19 -15.48
C ALA A 153 -13.07 22.93 -15.56
N PHE A 154 -12.73 21.90 -14.78
CA PHE A 154 -13.52 20.69 -14.70
C PHE A 154 -14.93 20.95 -14.14
N ARG A 155 -15.05 21.72 -13.04
CA ARG A 155 -16.34 22.08 -12.45
C ARG A 155 -17.24 22.82 -13.45
N ALA A 156 -16.67 23.74 -14.23
CA ALA A 156 -17.43 24.48 -15.25
C ALA A 156 -17.94 23.56 -16.37
N LEU A 157 -17.13 22.62 -16.83
CA LEU A 157 -17.49 21.67 -17.90
C LEU A 157 -18.41 20.53 -17.43
N ASP A 158 -18.35 20.15 -16.15
CA ASP A 158 -19.18 19.13 -15.52
C ASP A 158 -20.41 19.75 -14.85
N SER A 159 -20.92 20.87 -15.36
CA SER A 159 -22.12 21.54 -14.87
C SER A 159 -23.21 21.62 -15.96
N PRO A 160 -24.38 20.97 -15.76
CA PRO A 160 -24.69 20.07 -14.66
C PRO A 160 -23.84 18.78 -14.70
N PRO A 161 -23.66 18.08 -13.57
CA PRO A 161 -22.81 16.88 -13.50
C PRO A 161 -23.21 15.83 -14.53
N GLY A 162 -22.25 15.47 -15.38
CA GLY A 162 -22.40 14.38 -16.31
C GLY A 162 -22.44 13.02 -15.58
N PRO A 163 -22.83 11.94 -16.27
CA PRO A 163 -22.78 10.61 -15.68
C PRO A 163 -21.33 10.27 -15.29
N ALA A 164 -21.14 9.58 -14.16
CA ALA A 164 -19.81 9.28 -13.61
C ALA A 164 -18.81 8.70 -14.62
N ARG A 165 -19.29 7.89 -15.58
CA ARG A 165 -18.50 7.30 -16.67
C ARG A 165 -17.90 8.31 -17.66
N ALA A 166 -18.49 9.49 -17.80
CA ALA A 166 -18.03 10.54 -18.72
C ALA A 166 -17.03 11.51 -18.07
N ARG A 167 -17.06 11.64 -16.73
CA ARG A 167 -16.23 12.58 -15.98
C ARG A 167 -14.72 12.42 -16.19
N PRO A 168 -14.15 11.19 -16.29
CA PRO A 168 -12.73 11.03 -16.61
C PRO A 168 -12.32 11.61 -17.96
N ALA A 169 -13.19 11.56 -18.97
CA ALA A 169 -12.89 12.12 -20.29
C ALA A 169 -12.87 13.66 -20.28
N VAL A 170 -13.79 14.26 -19.51
CA VAL A 170 -13.79 15.73 -19.29
C VAL A 170 -12.52 16.15 -18.56
N MET A 171 -12.15 15.44 -17.48
CA MET A 171 -10.92 15.73 -16.74
C MET A 171 -9.66 15.53 -17.60
N ALA A 172 -9.61 14.48 -18.45
CA ALA A 172 -8.50 14.27 -19.38
C ALA A 172 -8.32 15.45 -20.34
N ARG A 173 -9.42 15.99 -20.88
CA ARG A 173 -9.40 17.20 -21.73
C ARG A 173 -8.80 18.40 -21.00
N VAL A 174 -9.17 18.61 -19.74
CA VAL A 174 -8.64 19.70 -18.91
C VAL A 174 -7.15 19.52 -18.65
N LEU A 175 -6.72 18.30 -18.28
CA LEU A 175 -5.31 18.02 -18.00
C LEU A 175 -4.43 18.19 -19.24
N ARG A 176 -4.88 17.74 -20.41
CA ARG A 176 -4.17 17.98 -21.68
C ARG A 176 -3.95 19.47 -21.94
N ALA A 177 -5.00 20.29 -21.76
CA ALA A 177 -4.87 21.74 -21.91
C ALA A 177 -3.91 22.34 -20.88
N LYS A 178 -3.98 21.90 -19.61
CA LYS A 178 -3.04 22.33 -18.56
C LYS A 178 -1.60 22.06 -18.96
N PHE A 179 -1.25 20.83 -19.32
CA PHE A 179 0.14 20.49 -19.61
C PHE A 179 0.65 21.04 -20.95
N ALA A 180 -0.24 21.23 -21.94
CA ALA A 180 0.11 21.93 -23.18
C ALA A 180 0.42 23.42 -22.95
N GLN A 181 -0.31 24.08 -22.05
CA GLN A 181 -0.15 25.51 -21.75
C GLN A 181 0.98 25.79 -20.75
N HIS A 182 1.41 24.78 -19.96
CA HIS A 182 2.36 24.95 -18.87
C HIS A 182 3.54 23.97 -18.97
N PRO A 183 4.57 24.30 -19.79
CA PRO A 183 5.71 23.41 -20.03
C PRO A 183 6.52 23.06 -18.76
N ALA A 184 6.51 23.92 -17.73
CA ALA A 184 7.16 23.60 -16.45
C ALA A 184 6.45 22.43 -15.75
N ALA A 185 5.11 22.47 -15.64
CA ALA A 185 4.33 21.39 -15.06
C ALA A 185 4.39 20.12 -15.92
N ALA A 186 4.46 20.25 -17.25
CA ALA A 186 4.65 19.12 -18.16
C ALA A 186 6.01 18.43 -17.93
N ARG A 187 7.09 19.21 -17.72
CA ARG A 187 8.40 18.65 -17.36
C ARG A 187 8.38 17.95 -16.01
N THR A 188 7.69 18.48 -14.99
CA THR A 188 7.49 17.77 -13.72
C THR A 188 6.76 16.45 -13.96
N LEU A 189 5.70 16.45 -14.77
CA LEU A 189 4.95 15.22 -15.08
C LEU A 189 5.83 14.19 -15.79
N LEU A 190 6.62 14.60 -16.78
CA LEU A 190 7.55 13.73 -17.50
C LEU A 190 8.69 13.23 -16.60
N ALA A 191 9.17 14.05 -15.66
CA ALA A 191 10.22 13.68 -14.71
C ALA A 191 9.80 12.58 -13.73
N THR A 192 8.49 12.33 -13.58
CA THR A 192 8.01 11.14 -12.85
C THR A 192 8.41 9.84 -13.58
N GLY A 193 8.77 9.90 -14.86
CA GLY A 193 9.26 8.75 -15.61
C GLY A 193 8.15 7.71 -15.79
N ASP A 194 8.47 6.45 -15.48
CA ASP A 194 7.51 5.36 -15.55
C ASP A 194 6.69 5.21 -14.25
N ALA A 195 6.99 6.01 -13.21
CA ALA A 195 6.38 5.99 -11.89
C ALA A 195 4.86 5.80 -11.88
N THR A 196 4.35 4.98 -10.95
CA THR A 196 2.91 5.03 -10.63
C THR A 196 2.59 6.35 -9.90
N ILE A 197 1.61 7.10 -10.36
CA ILE A 197 1.20 8.35 -9.71
C ILE A 197 0.10 8.05 -8.70
N ARG A 198 0.40 8.24 -7.42
CA ARG A 198 -0.55 8.13 -6.31
C ARG A 198 -1.09 9.51 -5.99
N TYR A 199 -2.36 9.75 -6.36
CA TYR A 199 -3.01 11.02 -6.11
C TYR A 199 -3.69 10.99 -4.75
N HIS A 200 -3.20 11.76 -3.79
CA HIS A 200 -3.81 11.80 -2.47
C HIS A 200 -4.87 12.90 -2.39
N ASP A 201 -6.12 12.47 -2.28
CA ASP A 201 -7.26 13.32 -1.98
C ASP A 201 -8.05 12.62 -0.85
N PRO A 202 -7.90 13.06 0.41
CA PRO A 202 -8.55 12.42 1.55
C PRO A 202 -10.08 12.55 1.50
N ALA A 203 -10.62 13.51 0.73
CA ALA A 203 -12.05 13.73 0.59
C ALA A 203 -12.69 12.87 -0.52
N SER A 204 -11.89 12.22 -1.38
CA SER A 204 -12.39 11.51 -2.56
C SER A 204 -11.92 10.07 -2.68
N THR A 205 -12.86 9.13 -2.59
CA THR A 205 -12.62 7.70 -2.90
C THR A 205 -12.68 7.38 -4.39
N TYR A 206 -13.09 8.34 -5.23
CA TYR A 206 -13.18 8.20 -6.68
C TYR A 206 -11.95 8.77 -7.39
N TRP A 207 -11.59 10.02 -7.10
CA TRP A 207 -10.51 10.75 -7.77
C TRP A 207 -9.13 10.38 -7.23
N GLY A 208 -8.97 10.27 -5.90
CA GLY A 208 -7.71 9.93 -5.25
C GLY A 208 -7.64 8.52 -4.65
N GLU A 209 -6.46 8.20 -4.09
CA GLU A 209 -6.21 7.09 -3.19
C GLU A 209 -6.61 7.52 -1.76
N GLY A 210 -7.90 7.44 -1.44
CA GLY A 210 -8.38 7.63 -0.07
C GLY A 210 -7.87 6.55 0.90
N THR A 211 -8.21 6.65 2.19
CA THR A 211 -7.71 5.76 3.27
C THR A 211 -8.09 4.27 3.12
N ARG A 212 -9.03 3.94 2.23
CA ARG A 212 -9.35 2.57 1.79
C ARG A 212 -9.68 2.55 0.29
N ALA A 213 -8.85 1.87 -0.50
CA ALA A 213 -9.16 1.42 -1.86
C ALA A 213 -9.80 2.48 -2.79
N GLY A 214 -9.30 3.71 -2.77
CA GLY A 214 -9.70 4.74 -3.73
C GLY A 214 -9.34 4.33 -5.16
N ARG A 215 -10.15 4.72 -6.15
CA ARG A 215 -9.93 4.31 -7.56
C ARG A 215 -8.73 5.00 -8.22
N ASN A 216 -8.16 6.04 -7.61
CA ASN A 216 -7.01 6.79 -8.11
C ASN A 216 -7.17 7.23 -9.59
N TRP A 217 -8.36 7.70 -9.96
CA TRP A 217 -8.62 8.14 -11.34
C TRP A 217 -7.73 9.32 -11.75
N MET A 218 -7.41 10.23 -10.83
CA MET A 218 -6.50 11.34 -11.13
C MET A 218 -5.09 10.85 -11.45
N GLY A 219 -4.53 9.94 -10.65
CA GLY A 219 -3.22 9.34 -10.92
C GLY A 219 -3.17 8.68 -12.30
N ARG A 220 -4.19 7.88 -12.64
CA ARG A 220 -4.29 7.23 -13.97
C ARG A 220 -4.43 8.21 -15.13
N LEU A 221 -5.15 9.32 -14.93
CA LEU A 221 -5.29 10.35 -15.96
C LEU A 221 -3.99 11.13 -16.16
N LEU A 222 -3.23 11.39 -15.09
CA LEU A 222 -1.90 11.97 -15.19
C LEU A 222 -0.93 11.04 -15.93
N GLU A 223 -0.97 9.74 -15.64
CA GLU A 223 -0.19 8.72 -16.38
C GLU A 223 -0.57 8.64 -17.87
N LEU A 224 -1.87 8.73 -18.19
CA LEU A 224 -2.35 8.80 -19.57
C LEU A 224 -1.79 10.03 -20.30
N VAL A 225 -1.92 11.21 -19.71
CA VAL A 225 -1.43 12.45 -20.33
C VAL A 225 0.10 12.45 -20.43
N ARG A 226 0.80 11.89 -19.44
CA ARG A 226 2.26 11.67 -19.51
C ARG A 226 2.64 10.84 -20.73
N ALA A 227 1.95 9.72 -20.96
CA ALA A 227 2.21 8.84 -22.11
C ALA A 227 1.95 9.56 -23.45
N GLU A 228 0.93 10.42 -23.54
CA GLU A 228 0.65 11.22 -24.73
C GLU A 228 1.75 12.25 -25.01
N LEU A 229 2.26 12.90 -23.96
CA LEU A 229 3.36 13.87 -24.09
C LEU A 229 4.66 13.19 -24.53
N SER A 230 4.98 12.00 -24.01
CA SER A 230 6.19 11.25 -24.38
C SER A 230 6.23 10.76 -25.83
N VAL A 231 5.12 10.78 -26.57
CA VAL A 231 5.06 10.42 -27.99
C VAL A 231 5.29 11.64 -28.90
N THR A 232 5.22 12.85 -28.34
CA THR A 232 5.26 14.11 -29.11
C THR A 232 6.66 14.74 -29.16
N ASP A 233 7.62 14.22 -28.38
CA ASP A 233 9.06 14.56 -28.44
C ASP A 233 9.84 13.56 -29.32
#